data_AF-A0A3N5R0M2-F1
#
_entry.id   AF-A0A3N5R0M2-F1
#
_cell.length_a   1.000
_cell.length_b   1.000
_cell.length_c   1.000
_cell.angle_alpha   90.00
_cell.angle_beta   90.00
_cell.angle_gamma   90.00
#
_symmetry.space_group_name_H-M   'P 1'
#
loop_
_entity.id
_entity.type
_entity.pdbx_description
1 polymer ?
#
loop_
_entity_poly.entity_id
_entity_poly.type
_entity_poly.pdbx_seq_one_letter_code
_entity_poly.pdbx_strand_id
1 'polypeptide(L)'
;MTAAEREFVLMACREITGSRAVIVDLERDSIIVYFAERNEGNIDKLLSVLGVSRAVLDRPEISGVLDGHYEKLLRFNLVNEQRRLYSVDRWCFRGAIDNWFPISGPGPLDQQVRAYARHLGKESFFDLM
;
A
#
# COMPACT_ATOMS: atom_id res chain seq x y z
N MET A 1 12.72 13.62 -2.87
CA MET A 1 11.82 13.35 -1.72
C MET A 1 12.58 13.35 -0.40
N THR A 2 11.93 13.55 0.75
CA THR A 2 12.58 13.53 2.08
C THR A 2 12.22 12.29 2.92
N ALA A 3 13.11 11.92 3.86
CA ALA A 3 12.86 10.83 4.81
C ALA A 3 11.65 11.10 5.73
N ALA A 4 11.43 12.37 6.09
CA ALA A 4 10.27 12.78 6.89
C ALA A 4 8.94 12.55 6.15
N GLU A 5 8.90 12.82 4.85
CA GLU A 5 7.70 12.57 4.03
C GLU A 5 7.44 11.08 3.84
N ARG A 6 8.49 10.28 3.64
CA ARG A 6 8.38 8.82 3.63
C ARG A 6 7.74 8.31 4.93
N GLU A 7 8.27 8.75 6.08
CA GLU A 7 7.78 8.31 7.39
C GLU A 7 6.34 8.77 7.63
N PHE A 8 6.01 10.01 7.25
CA PHE A 8 4.65 10.52 7.30
C PHE A 8 3.68 9.63 6.50
N VAL A 9 4.01 9.32 5.24
CA VAL A 9 3.15 8.47 4.38
C VAL A 9 3.00 7.08 5.00
N LEU A 10 4.09 6.47 5.49
CA LEU A 10 4.03 5.16 6.14
C LEU A 10 3.08 5.16 7.33
N MET A 11 3.24 6.11 8.24
CA MET A 11 2.43 6.19 9.46
C MET A 11 0.97 6.50 9.14
N ALA A 12 0.70 7.44 8.24
CA ALA A 12 -0.66 7.78 7.83
C ALA A 12 -1.36 6.60 7.12
N CYS A 13 -0.67 5.88 6.22
CA CYS A 13 -1.24 4.70 5.57
C CYS A 13 -1.60 3.60 6.59
N ARG A 14 -0.72 3.34 7.57
CA ARG A 14 -0.99 2.35 8.63
C ARG A 14 -2.18 2.74 9.50
N GLU A 15 -2.27 4.01 9.88
CA GLU A 15 -3.39 4.57 10.64
C GLU A 15 -4.71 4.42 9.86
N ILE A 16 -4.74 4.86 8.59
CA ILE A 16 -5.96 4.89 7.77
C ILE A 16 -6.44 3.49 7.40
N THR A 17 -5.52 2.57 7.09
CA THR A 17 -5.86 1.21 6.69
C THR A 17 -6.09 0.27 7.87
N GLY A 18 -5.59 0.62 9.06
CA GLY A 18 -5.51 -0.29 10.20
C GLY A 18 -4.55 -1.47 9.98
N SER A 19 -3.78 -1.47 8.89
CA SER A 19 -2.88 -2.56 8.51
C SER A 19 -1.43 -2.22 8.80
N ARG A 20 -0.68 -3.19 9.35
CA ARG A 20 0.78 -3.11 9.45
C ARG A 20 1.48 -3.49 8.16
N ALA A 21 0.76 -4.12 7.22
CA ALA A 21 1.25 -4.61 5.94
C ALA A 21 1.40 -3.48 4.91
N VAL A 22 2.10 -2.42 5.32
CA VAL A 22 2.42 -1.25 4.51
C VAL A 22 3.94 -1.09 4.51
N ILE A 23 4.53 -0.99 3.33
CA ILE A 23 5.92 -0.59 3.12
C ILE A 23 5.92 0.68 2.27
N VAL A 24 6.80 1.62 2.60
CA VAL A 24 6.97 2.85 1.82
C VAL A 24 8.42 3.00 1.42
N ASP A 25 8.63 3.29 0.14
CA ASP A 25 9.93 3.52 -0.45
C ASP A 25 9.98 4.87 -1.17
N LEU A 26 11.19 5.37 -1.40
CA LEU A 26 11.46 6.58 -2.16
C LEU A 26 12.17 6.21 -3.47
N GLU A 27 11.48 6.39 -4.59
CA GLU A 27 12.07 6.22 -5.92
C GLU A 27 12.08 7.58 -6.62
N ARG A 28 13.27 8.18 -6.79
CA ARG A 28 13.44 9.52 -7.42
C ARG A 28 12.58 10.59 -6.72
N ASP A 29 11.58 11.09 -7.44
CA ASP A 29 10.64 12.12 -7.01
C ASP A 29 9.30 11.54 -6.53
N SER A 30 9.24 10.23 -6.35
CA SER A 30 8.04 9.50 -5.98
C SER A 30 8.16 8.85 -4.60
N ILE A 31 7.10 8.93 -3.82
CA ILE A 31 6.88 8.09 -2.62
C ILE A 31 6.02 6.92 -3.08
N ILE A 32 6.51 5.70 -2.99
CA ILE A 32 5.80 4.49 -3.42
C ILE A 32 5.29 3.74 -2.21
N VAL A 33 4.00 3.44 -2.22
CA VAL A 33 3.32 2.63 -1.22
C VAL A 33 3.13 1.22 -1.76
N TYR A 34 3.74 0.28 -1.06
CA TYR A 34 3.51 -1.13 -1.23
C TYR A 34 2.55 -1.61 -0.15
N PHE A 35 1.60 -2.46 -0.54
CA PHE A 35 0.62 -3.01 0.36
C PHE A 35 0.53 -4.51 0.11
N ALA A 36 0.48 -5.30 1.19
CA ALA A 36 0.16 -6.72 1.08
C ALA A 36 -1.26 -6.93 1.61
N GLU A 37 -2.14 -7.46 0.75
CA GLU A 37 -3.46 -7.86 1.19
C GLU A 37 -3.34 -9.16 1.99
N ARG A 38 -3.33 -9.03 3.33
CA ARG A 38 -3.52 -10.19 4.20
C ARG A 38 -4.98 -10.58 4.17
N ASN A 39 -5.32 -11.59 3.38
CA ASN A 39 -6.62 -12.25 3.51
C ASN A 39 -6.60 -13.20 4.73
N GLU A 40 -6.56 -12.60 5.93
CA GLU A 40 -6.54 -13.35 7.20
C GLU A 40 -7.72 -14.33 7.27
N GLY A 41 -8.88 -13.96 6.72
CA GLY A 41 -10.05 -14.82 6.65
C GLY A 41 -9.84 -16.09 5.82
N ASN A 42 -9.09 -16.02 4.71
CA ASN A 42 -8.77 -17.21 3.92
C ASN A 42 -7.73 -18.10 4.61
N ILE A 43 -6.76 -17.48 5.30
CA ILE A 43 -5.74 -18.20 6.06
C ILE A 43 -6.37 -18.92 7.25
N ASP A 44 -7.21 -18.24 8.03
CA ASP A 44 -7.94 -18.85 9.15
C ASP A 44 -8.82 -20.01 8.68
N LYS A 45 -9.50 -19.85 7.55
CA LYS A 45 -10.32 -20.89 6.94
C LYS A 45 -9.47 -22.08 6.49
N LEU A 46 -8.34 -21.84 5.82
CA LEU A 46 -7.41 -22.89 5.41
C LEU A 46 -6.82 -23.64 6.61
N LEU A 47 -6.38 -22.91 7.64
CA LEU A 47 -5.87 -23.49 8.88
C LEU A 47 -6.91 -24.37 9.56
N SER A 48 -8.17 -23.94 9.59
CA SER A 48 -9.26 -24.74 10.16
C SER A 48 -9.50 -26.04 9.39
N VAL A 49 -9.42 -26.01 8.05
CA VAL A 49 -9.52 -27.23 7.21
C VAL A 49 -8.37 -28.20 7.48
N LEU A 50 -7.17 -27.67 7.70
CA LEU A 50 -5.97 -28.47 7.98
C LEU A 50 -5.85 -28.90 9.44
N GLY A 51 -6.74 -28.45 10.34
CA GLY A 51 -6.65 -28.71 11.77
C GLY A 51 -5.43 -28.06 12.44
N VAL A 52 -4.89 -27.02 11.84
CA VAL A 52 -3.67 -26.32 12.30
C VAL A 52 -4.06 -25.12 13.16
N SER A 53 -3.44 -24.97 14.32
CA SER A 53 -3.66 -23.80 15.19
C SER A 53 -3.03 -22.55 14.60
N ARG A 54 -3.71 -21.39 14.72
CA ARG A 54 -3.17 -20.08 14.32
C ARG A 54 -1.84 -19.74 15.01
N ALA A 55 -1.62 -20.26 16.23
CA ALA A 55 -0.35 -20.11 16.96
C ALA A 55 0.86 -20.73 16.24
N VAL A 56 0.64 -21.60 15.26
CA VAL A 56 1.70 -22.16 14.40
C VAL A 56 2.25 -21.09 13.45
N LEU A 57 1.44 -20.09 13.07
CA LEU A 57 1.87 -18.98 12.22
C LEU A 57 2.74 -17.95 12.95
N ASP A 58 2.62 -17.87 14.28
CA ASP A 58 3.44 -17.00 15.11
C ASP A 58 4.88 -17.52 15.26
N ARG A 59 5.15 -18.75 14.78
CA ARG A 59 6.50 -19.31 14.75
C ARG A 59 7.35 -18.60 13.69
N PRO A 60 8.55 -18.11 14.03
CA PRO A 60 9.41 -17.38 13.09
C PRO A 60 9.69 -18.16 11.79
N GLU A 61 9.76 -19.49 11.88
CA GLU A 61 10.05 -20.38 10.75
C GLU A 61 8.87 -20.50 9.76
N ILE A 62 7.65 -20.15 10.18
CA ILE A 62 6.41 -20.28 9.40
C ILE A 62 5.80 -18.92 9.10
N SER A 63 6.04 -17.91 9.95
CA SER A 63 5.61 -16.53 9.78
C SER A 63 5.98 -15.99 8.39
N GLY A 64 7.19 -16.33 7.90
CA GLY A 64 7.65 -15.93 6.57
C GLY A 64 6.94 -16.61 5.38
N VAL A 65 6.29 -17.75 5.60
CA VAL A 65 5.46 -18.42 4.57
C VAL A 65 4.16 -17.64 4.33
N LEU A 66 3.77 -16.79 5.28
CA LEU A 66 2.66 -15.85 5.18
C LEU A 66 3.13 -14.40 5.00
N ASP A 67 4.39 -14.19 4.63
CA ASP A 67 4.84 -12.88 4.18
C ASP A 67 4.07 -12.56 2.90
N GLY A 68 3.01 -11.76 3.08
CA GLY A 68 2.12 -11.40 1.99
C GLY A 68 2.92 -10.77 0.86
N HIS A 69 2.55 -11.10 -0.37
CA HIS A 69 3.11 -10.47 -1.55
C HIS A 69 2.80 -8.97 -1.49
N TYR A 70 3.84 -8.16 -1.25
CA TYR A 70 3.74 -6.71 -1.27
C TYR A 70 3.69 -6.24 -2.72
N GLU A 71 2.56 -5.65 -3.10
CA GLU A 71 2.37 -5.11 -4.44
C GLU A 71 2.51 -3.60 -4.42
N LYS A 72 3.09 -3.05 -5.49
CA LYS A 72 3.03 -1.60 -5.75
C LYS A 72 1.57 -1.24 -5.96
N LEU A 73 1.02 -0.37 -5.10
CA LEU A 73 -0.37 0.07 -5.26
C LEU A 73 -0.46 1.56 -5.56
N LEU A 74 0.19 2.41 -4.77
CA LEU A 74 -0.01 3.86 -4.86
C LEU A 74 1.34 4.56 -4.94
N ARG A 75 1.42 5.66 -5.68
CA ARG A 75 2.56 6.57 -5.57
C ARG A 75 2.13 8.03 -5.52
N PHE A 76 2.92 8.83 -4.81
CA PHE A 76 2.81 10.28 -4.76
C PHE A 76 4.02 10.88 -5.46
N ASN A 77 3.81 11.55 -6.60
CA ASN A 77 4.89 12.14 -7.37
C ASN A 77 5.01 13.62 -7.05
N LEU A 78 6.19 14.07 -6.64
CA LEU A 78 6.47 15.50 -6.49
C LEU A 78 6.49 16.16 -7.86
N VAL A 79 5.52 17.04 -8.09
CA VAL A 79 5.35 17.75 -9.37
C VAL A 79 5.62 19.25 -9.24
N ASN A 80 5.70 19.77 -8.01
CA ASN A 80 6.13 21.14 -7.75
C ASN A 80 6.93 21.22 -6.46
N GLU A 81 8.25 21.45 -6.57
CA GLU A 81 9.14 21.50 -5.41
C GLU A 81 8.91 22.73 -4.54
N GLN A 82 8.67 23.90 -5.15
CA GLN A 82 8.54 25.18 -4.43
C GLN A 82 7.30 25.20 -3.54
N ARG A 83 6.20 24.62 -4.01
CA ARG A 83 4.91 24.56 -3.31
C ARG A 83 4.66 23.21 -2.62
N ARG A 84 5.60 22.26 -2.71
CA ARG A 84 5.48 20.87 -2.23
C ARG A 84 4.16 20.21 -2.67
N LEU A 85 3.86 20.22 -3.97
CA LEU A 85 2.64 19.62 -4.52
C LEU A 85 2.92 18.27 -5.19
N TYR A 86 1.93 17.39 -5.06
CA TYR A 86 2.00 15.99 -5.45
C TYR A 86 0.84 15.58 -6.34
N SER A 87 1.14 14.88 -7.43
CA SER A 87 0.14 14.08 -8.14
C SER A 87 0.06 12.69 -7.53
N VAL A 88 -1.04 11.98 -7.79
CA VAL A 88 -1.25 10.62 -7.29
C VAL A 88 -1.50 9.70 -8.47
N ASP A 89 -0.78 8.58 -8.49
CA ASP A 89 -1.02 7.51 -9.43
C ASP A 89 -1.27 6.21 -8.68
N ARG A 90 -2.08 5.34 -9.27
CA ARG A 90 -2.23 3.95 -8.83
C ARG A 90 -1.55 2.99 -9.79
N TRP A 91 -1.18 1.83 -9.30
CA TRP A 91 -0.70 0.74 -10.14
C TRP A 91 -1.87 0.10 -10.90
N CYS A 92 -1.66 -0.21 -12.17
CA CYS A 92 -2.64 -0.81 -13.05
C CYS A 92 -2.18 -2.24 -13.43
N PHE A 93 -2.91 -3.24 -12.94
CA PHE A 93 -2.62 -4.67 -13.12
C PHE A 93 -3.16 -5.23 -14.45
N ARG A 94 -2.95 -4.54 -15.57
CA ARG A 94 -3.50 -4.95 -16.88
C ARG A 94 -2.57 -5.89 -17.66
N GLY A 95 -1.98 -6.87 -16.98
CA GLY A 95 -1.24 -7.97 -17.61
C GLY A 95 0.02 -7.50 -18.34
N ALA A 96 0.02 -7.52 -19.68
CA ALA A 96 1.22 -7.34 -20.50
C ALA A 96 1.96 -6.00 -20.32
N ILE A 97 1.34 -5.01 -19.67
CA ILE A 97 1.96 -3.73 -19.32
C ILE A 97 1.45 -3.31 -17.92
N ASP A 98 2.17 -3.73 -16.89
CA ASP A 98 1.97 -3.17 -15.55
C ASP A 98 2.58 -1.76 -15.50
N ASN A 99 1.74 -0.74 -15.25
CA ASN A 99 2.19 0.65 -15.23
C ASN A 99 1.37 1.52 -14.28
N TRP A 100 1.88 2.70 -14.00
CA TRP A 100 1.21 3.73 -13.22
C TRP A 100 0.11 4.42 -14.03
N PHE A 101 -1.05 4.58 -13.40
CA PHE A 101 -2.20 5.29 -13.94
C PHE A 101 -2.52 6.51 -13.07
N PRO A 102 -2.56 7.73 -13.62
CA PRO A 102 -2.83 8.94 -12.85
C PRO A 102 -4.27 8.98 -12.36
N ILE A 103 -4.47 9.32 -11.09
CA ILE A 103 -5.79 9.40 -10.44
C ILE A 103 -6.03 10.73 -9.71
N SER A 104 -5.00 11.58 -9.61
CA SER A 104 -5.13 12.93 -9.04
C SER A 104 -4.11 13.90 -9.61
N GLY A 105 -4.53 15.16 -9.74
CA GLY A 105 -3.65 16.28 -10.06
C GLY A 105 -2.83 16.78 -8.85
N PRO A 106 -2.07 17.88 -9.00
CA PRO A 106 -1.22 18.43 -7.95
C PRO A 106 -2.00 18.87 -6.70
N GLY A 107 -1.61 18.37 -5.52
CA GLY A 107 -2.17 18.76 -4.22
C GLY A 107 -1.20 18.53 -3.06
N PRO A 108 -1.50 19.03 -1.84
CA PRO A 108 -0.69 18.79 -0.64
C PRO A 108 -0.61 17.31 -0.30
N LEU A 109 0.58 16.84 0.13
CA LEU A 109 0.82 15.41 0.38
C LEU A 109 -0.16 14.82 1.40
N ASP A 110 -0.44 15.52 2.49
CA ASP A 110 -1.33 15.07 3.56
C ASP A 110 -2.77 14.88 3.08
N GLN A 111 -3.28 15.82 2.28
CA GLN A 111 -4.60 15.72 1.67
C GLN A 111 -4.68 14.54 0.72
N GLN A 112 -3.66 14.37 -0.12
CA GLN A 112 -3.58 13.27 -1.08
C GLN A 112 -3.54 11.91 -0.36
N VAL A 113 -2.69 11.75 0.67
CA VAL A 113 -2.60 10.51 1.44
C VAL A 113 -3.93 10.16 2.08
N ARG A 114 -4.61 11.11 2.73
CA ARG A 114 -5.92 10.87 3.35
C ARG A 114 -7.00 10.51 2.34
N ALA A 115 -6.98 11.13 1.17
CA ALA A 115 -7.95 10.86 0.11
C ALA A 115 -7.78 9.46 -0.49
N TYR A 116 -6.54 9.01 -0.72
CA TYR A 116 -6.29 7.80 -1.51
C TYR A 116 -5.88 6.57 -0.69
N ALA A 117 -5.21 6.72 0.46
CA ALA A 117 -4.80 5.57 1.28
C ALA A 117 -5.99 4.77 1.84
N ARG A 118 -7.15 5.41 2.02
CA ARG A 118 -8.40 4.75 2.47
C ARG A 118 -8.91 3.66 1.52
N HIS A 119 -8.41 3.64 0.28
CA HIS A 119 -8.77 2.67 -0.73
C HIS A 119 -7.84 1.45 -0.76
N LEU A 120 -6.65 1.51 -0.15
CA LEU A 120 -5.69 0.39 -0.13
C LEU A 120 -6.34 -0.88 0.48
N GLY A 121 -6.20 -2.01 -0.21
CA GLY A 121 -6.77 -3.30 0.22
C GLY A 121 -8.30 -3.36 0.14
N LYS A 122 -8.95 -2.52 -0.68
CA LYS A 122 -10.41 -2.52 -0.87
C LYS A 122 -10.75 -2.48 -2.35
N GLU A 123 -11.89 -3.08 -2.71
CA GLU A 123 -12.45 -3.04 -4.08
C GLU A 123 -12.51 -1.63 -4.67
N SER A 124 -12.86 -0.63 -3.84
CA SER A 124 -12.92 0.79 -4.25
C SER A 124 -11.61 1.37 -4.79
N PHE A 125 -10.47 0.67 -4.63
CA PHE A 125 -9.21 1.04 -5.25
C PHE A 125 -9.25 0.90 -6.78
N PHE A 126 -9.93 -0.13 -7.28
CA PHE A 126 -10.03 -0.40 -8.71
C PHE A 126 -10.99 0.57 -9.41
N ASP A 127 -11.88 1.22 -8.65
CA ASP A 127 -12.81 2.25 -9.10
C ASP A 127 -12.16 3.64 -9.26
N LEU A 128 -10.92 3.83 -8.80
CA LEU A 128 -10.17 5.06 -8.99
C LEU A 128 -9.80 5.19 -10.48
N MET A 129 -10.52 6.03 -11.22
CA MET A 129 -10.29 6.37 -12.63
C MET A 129 -10.14 7.88 -12.80
#